data_AF-A0A645H2J0-F1
#
_entry.id   AF-A0A645H2J0-F1
#
_cell.length_a   1.000
_cell.length_b   1.000
_cell.length_c   1.000
_cell.angle_alpha   90.00
_cell.angle_beta   90.00
_cell.angle_gamma   90.00
#
_symmetry.space_group_name_H-M   'P 1'
#
loop_
_entity.id
_entity.type
_entity.pdbx_description
1 polymer ?
#
loop_
_entity_poly.entity_id
_entity_poly.type
_entity_poly.pdbx_seq_one_letter_code
_entity_poly.pdbx_strand_id
1 'polypeptide(L)'
;MAQRAVAEIGGDLSNFRSRPLSRAMVDDSDLIVAMTADHREDILASYPSAAGKTRLLLEFAPGNDENVADPYGGSLDLYRYTLEAMMPALGGLIGKMEKNLI
;
A
#
# COMPACT_ATOMS: atom_id res chain seq x y z
N MET A 1 -4.52 9.92 -13.76
CA MET A 1 -5.28 10.48 -12.62
C MET A 1 -4.50 10.40 -11.31
N ALA A 2 -3.90 9.26 -10.95
CA ALA A 2 -3.05 9.13 -9.75
C ALA A 2 -2.00 10.26 -9.58
N GLN A 3 -1.17 10.51 -10.60
CA GLN A 3 -0.15 11.58 -10.54
C GLN A 3 -0.76 12.95 -10.22
N ARG A 4 -1.94 13.24 -10.78
CA ARG A 4 -2.64 14.51 -10.55
C ARG A 4 -3.20 14.59 -9.12
N ALA A 5 -3.87 13.53 -8.65
CA ALA A 5 -4.40 13.49 -7.28
C ALA A 5 -3.28 13.66 -6.23
N VAL A 6 -2.13 13.01 -6.45
CA VAL A 6 -0.97 13.15 -5.55
C VAL A 6 -0.29 14.52 -5.67
N ALA A 7 -0.21 15.10 -6.87
CA ALA A 7 0.33 16.45 -7.04
C ALA A 7 -0.51 17.53 -6.32
N GLU A 8 -1.83 17.34 -6.21
CA GLU A 8 -2.72 18.26 -5.49
C GLU A 8 -2.40 18.35 -3.99
N ILE A 9 -1.79 17.32 -3.40
CA ILE A 9 -1.32 17.32 -2.00
C ILE A 9 0.19 17.58 -1.88
N GLY A 10 0.85 18.00 -2.96
CA GLY A 10 2.29 18.32 -2.98
C GLY A 10 3.23 17.14 -3.17
N GLY A 11 2.73 15.95 -3.52
CA GLY A 11 3.57 14.79 -3.84
C GLY A 11 4.00 14.73 -5.32
N ASP A 12 5.04 13.96 -5.62
CA ASP A 12 5.52 13.74 -6.99
C ASP A 12 5.63 12.25 -7.34
N LEU A 13 4.91 11.84 -8.39
CA LEU A 13 4.92 10.49 -8.94
C LEU A 13 5.52 10.44 -10.36
N SER A 14 6.20 11.50 -10.83
CA SER A 14 6.80 11.58 -12.16
C SER A 14 7.84 10.48 -12.43
N ASN A 15 8.57 10.10 -11.38
CA ASN A 15 9.61 9.07 -11.40
C ASN A 15 9.09 7.65 -11.09
N PHE A 16 7.80 7.50 -10.76
CA PHE A 16 7.23 6.18 -10.50
C PHE A 16 7.23 5.32 -11.77
N ARG A 17 7.68 4.07 -11.66
CA ARG A 17 7.63 3.07 -12.72
C ARG A 17 7.11 1.76 -12.15
N SER A 18 6.08 1.23 -12.79
CA SER A 18 5.56 -0.10 -12.48
C SER A 18 6.66 -1.14 -12.66
N ARG A 19 6.71 -2.10 -11.74
CA ARG A 19 7.65 -3.21 -11.77
C ARG A 19 6.98 -4.46 -11.21
N PRO A 20 7.24 -5.65 -11.77
CA PRO A 20 6.77 -6.90 -11.19
C PRO A 20 7.45 -7.14 -9.84
N LEU A 21 6.72 -7.78 -8.91
CA LEU A 21 7.32 -8.26 -7.66
C LEU A 21 8.32 -9.37 -7.97
N SER A 22 9.53 -9.26 -7.38
CA SER A 22 10.58 -10.27 -7.53
C SER A 22 10.95 -10.88 -6.20
N ARG A 23 11.54 -12.08 -6.24
CA ARG A 23 12.08 -12.75 -5.04
C ARG A 23 13.07 -11.86 -4.28
N ALA A 24 13.99 -11.20 -4.98
CA ALA A 24 14.97 -10.31 -4.34
C ALA A 24 14.29 -9.18 -3.56
N MET A 25 13.26 -8.54 -4.13
CA MET A 25 12.48 -7.52 -3.41
C MET A 25 11.80 -8.10 -2.17
N VAL A 26 11.24 -9.30 -2.27
CA VAL A 26 10.62 -9.97 -1.13
C VAL A 26 11.66 -10.26 -0.06
N ASP A 27 12.80 -10.85 -0.42
CA ASP A 27 13.84 -11.25 0.54
C ASP A 27 14.45 -10.03 1.25
N ASP A 28 14.71 -8.93 0.52
CA ASP A 28 15.32 -7.70 1.04
C ASP A 28 14.37 -6.83 1.88
N SER A 29 13.06 -7.06 1.84
CA SER A 29 12.08 -6.24 2.56
C SER A 29 11.94 -6.68 4.03
N ASP A 30 11.95 -5.75 4.98
CA ASP A 30 11.56 -6.01 6.38
C ASP A 30 10.04 -6.10 6.53
N LEU A 31 9.30 -5.37 5.70
CA LEU A 31 7.84 -5.30 5.67
C LEU A 31 7.34 -5.18 4.23
N ILE A 32 6.28 -5.90 3.90
CA ILE A 32 5.56 -5.85 2.64
C ILE A 32 4.13 -5.40 2.94
N VAL A 33 3.73 -4.28 2.34
CA VAL A 33 2.39 -3.71 2.53
C VAL A 33 1.56 -3.91 1.26
N ALA A 34 0.55 -4.77 1.35
CA ALA A 34 -0.37 -5.08 0.26
C ALA A 34 -1.62 -4.19 0.30
N MET A 35 -2.18 -3.88 -0.86
CA MET A 35 -3.38 -3.03 -0.94
C MET A 35 -4.69 -3.78 -0.67
N THR A 36 -4.70 -5.10 -0.92
CA THR A 36 -5.88 -5.95 -0.77
C THR A 36 -5.51 -7.35 -0.25
N ALA A 37 -6.49 -8.07 0.29
CA ALA A 37 -6.34 -9.47 0.68
C ALA A 37 -5.87 -10.33 -0.49
N ASP A 38 -6.43 -10.15 -1.70
CA ASP A 38 -6.03 -10.88 -2.90
C ASP A 38 -4.56 -10.65 -3.25
N HIS A 39 -4.09 -9.39 -3.20
CA HIS A 39 -2.66 -9.09 -3.38
C HIS A 39 -1.79 -9.82 -2.36
N ARG A 40 -2.22 -9.86 -1.09
CA ARG A 40 -1.51 -10.60 -0.05
C ARG A 40 -1.50 -12.11 -0.36
N GLU A 41 -2.64 -12.68 -0.74
CA GLU A 41 -2.75 -14.09 -1.08
C GLU A 41 -1.85 -14.47 -2.28
N ASP A 42 -1.83 -13.66 -3.33
CA ASP A 42 -0.95 -13.84 -4.49
C ASP A 42 0.54 -13.80 -4.11
N ILE A 43 0.91 -12.86 -3.23
CA ILE A 43 2.27 -12.76 -2.68
C ILE A 43 2.61 -14.04 -1.91
N LEU A 44 1.73 -14.51 -1.03
CA LEU A 44 1.99 -15.67 -0.17
C LEU A 44 1.98 -17.00 -0.94
N ALA A 45 1.15 -17.12 -1.97
CA ALA A 45 1.16 -18.27 -2.88
C ALA A 45 2.49 -18.38 -3.62
N SER A 46 3.04 -17.25 -4.06
CA SER A 46 4.32 -17.20 -4.80
C SER A 46 5.55 -17.23 -3.89
N TYR A 47 5.43 -16.63 -2.70
CA TYR A 47 6.51 -16.41 -1.75
C TYR A 47 6.06 -16.72 -0.30
N PRO A 48 5.92 -18.00 0.07
CA PRO A 48 5.44 -18.37 1.41
C PRO A 48 6.29 -17.80 2.56
N SER A 49 7.59 -17.55 2.34
CA SER A 49 8.50 -16.91 3.29
C SER A 49 8.09 -15.47 3.68
N ALA A 50 7.23 -14.83 2.89
CA ALA A 50 6.74 -13.47 3.16
C ALA A 50 5.63 -13.40 4.22
N ALA A 51 5.08 -14.54 4.68
CA ALA A 51 3.94 -14.60 5.61
C ALA A 51 4.13 -13.78 6.89
N GLY A 52 5.32 -13.84 7.50
CA GLY A 52 5.61 -13.11 8.73
C GLY A 52 5.61 -11.59 8.57
N LYS A 53 5.90 -11.11 7.35
CA LYS A 53 6.18 -9.71 7.04
C LYS A 53 5.22 -9.06 6.03
N THR A 54 4.14 -9.74 5.67
CA THR A 54 3.12 -9.17 4.77
C THR A 54 1.91 -8.74 5.58
N ARG A 55 1.48 -7.47 5.41
CA ARG A 55 0.34 -6.85 6.08
C ARG A 55 -0.49 -6.05 5.07
N LEU A 56 -1.79 -5.88 5.31
CA LEU A 56 -2.59 -4.95 4.52
C LEU A 56 -2.32 -3.50 4.94
N LEU A 57 -2.41 -2.56 4.01
CA LEU A 57 -2.26 -1.13 4.33
C LEU A 57 -3.30 -0.71 5.38
N LEU A 58 -4.56 -1.10 5.23
CA LEU A 58 -5.61 -0.61 6.11
C LEU A 58 -5.51 -1.14 7.56
N GLU A 59 -4.82 -2.26 7.81
CA GLU A 59 -4.51 -2.76 9.17
C GLU A 59 -3.74 -1.75 10.05
N PHE A 60 -3.16 -0.71 9.45
CA PHE A 60 -2.48 0.37 10.15
C PHE A 60 -3.41 1.52 10.54
N ALA A 61 -4.69 1.51 10.14
CA ALA A 61 -5.72 2.45 10.56
C ALA A 61 -6.62 1.84 11.66
N PRO A 62 -7.13 2.66 12.62
CA PRO A 62 -8.06 2.16 13.62
C PRO A 62 -9.38 1.67 13.00
N GLY A 63 -9.79 0.44 13.35
CA GLY A 63 -11.12 -0.09 13.04
C GLY A 63 -11.34 -0.46 11.56
N ASN A 64 -10.28 -0.68 10.79
CA ASN A 64 -10.39 -1.01 9.38
C ASN A 64 -9.36 -2.09 8.98
N ASP A 65 -9.84 -3.28 8.62
CA ASP A 65 -9.01 -4.36 8.04
C ASP A 65 -9.39 -4.62 6.57
N GLU A 66 -10.03 -3.64 5.92
CA GLU A 66 -10.57 -3.78 4.57
C GLU A 66 -9.51 -3.62 3.48
N ASN A 67 -9.95 -3.78 2.24
CA ASN A 67 -9.16 -3.55 1.04
C ASN A 67 -9.15 -2.06 0.67
N VAL A 68 -8.02 -1.57 0.17
CA VAL A 68 -7.99 -0.28 -0.53
C VAL A 68 -8.83 -0.39 -1.80
N ALA A 69 -9.81 0.51 -1.96
CA ALA A 69 -10.65 0.55 -3.15
C ALA A 69 -9.83 0.87 -4.40
N ASP A 70 -9.98 0.07 -5.45
CA ASP A 70 -9.23 0.22 -6.71
C ASP A 70 -9.78 1.39 -7.54
N PRO A 71 -8.98 2.47 -7.77
CA PRO A 71 -9.41 3.61 -8.58
C PRO A 71 -9.15 3.43 -10.08
N TYR A 72 -8.60 2.29 -10.51
CA TYR A 72 -8.19 2.08 -11.90
C TYR A 72 -9.31 2.34 -12.91
N GLY A 73 -9.01 3.10 -13.96
CA GLY A 73 -9.98 3.52 -14.98
C GLY A 73 -11.04 4.54 -14.54
N GLY A 74 -11.06 4.94 -13.27
CA GLY A 74 -12.05 5.87 -12.71
C GLY A 74 -11.76 7.37 -12.93
N SER A 75 -12.67 8.20 -12.40
CA SER A 75 -12.55 9.66 -12.42
C SER A 75 -11.44 10.16 -11.48
N LEU A 76 -11.01 11.40 -11.65
CA LEU A 76 -10.05 12.02 -10.73
C LEU A 76 -10.56 11.99 -9.27
N ASP A 77 -11.87 12.18 -9.06
CA ASP A 77 -12.48 12.15 -7.73
C ASP A 77 -12.40 10.76 -7.09
N LEU A 78 -12.48 9.68 -7.86
CA LEU A 78 -12.26 8.33 -7.33
C LEU A 78 -10.80 8.16 -6.86
N TYR A 79 -9.83 8.68 -7.62
CA TYR A 79 -8.43 8.67 -7.17
C TYR A 79 -8.20 9.52 -5.92
N ARG A 80 -8.88 10.67 -5.78
CA ARG A 80 -8.84 11.50 -4.57
C ARG A 80 -9.43 10.75 -3.39
N TYR A 81 -10.60 10.16 -3.56
CA TYR A 81 -11.25 9.35 -2.53
C TYR A 81 -10.37 8.19 -2.06
N THR A 82 -9.78 7.42 -2.99
CA THR A 82 -8.84 6.35 -2.63
C THR A 82 -7.62 6.89 -1.90
N LEU A 83 -7.04 8.01 -2.35
CA LEU A 83 -5.91 8.66 -1.68
C LEU A 83 -6.26 9.08 -0.25
N GLU A 84 -7.37 9.78 -0.06
CA GLU A 84 -7.86 10.22 1.25
C GLU A 84 -8.13 9.04 2.19
N ALA A 85 -8.74 7.96 1.68
CA ALA A 85 -9.00 6.75 2.45
C ALA A 85 -7.71 6.05 2.94
N MET A 86 -6.61 6.17 2.20
CA MET A 86 -5.31 5.61 2.60
C MET A 86 -4.58 6.46 3.65
N MET A 87 -4.88 7.76 3.79
CA MET A 87 -4.11 8.68 4.65
C MET A 87 -4.03 8.27 6.12
N PRO A 88 -5.12 7.84 6.80
CA PRO A 88 -5.06 7.41 8.19
C PRO A 88 -4.13 6.20 8.38
N ALA A 89 -4.20 5.23 7.46
CA ALA A 89 -3.37 4.03 7.47
C ALA A 89 -1.89 4.35 7.24
N LEU A 90 -1.58 5.26 6.30
CA LEU A 90 -0.21 5.72 6.07
C LEU A 90 0.37 6.41 7.32
N GLY A 91 -0.43 7.24 8.00
CA GLY A 91 -0.02 7.87 9.26
C GLY A 91 0.23 6.84 10.37
N GLY A 92 -0.64 5.84 10.51
CA GLY A 92 -0.45 4.75 11.47
C GLY A 92 0.77 3.87 11.16
N LEU A 93 1.04 3.60 9.89
CA LEU A 93 2.23 2.87 9.44
C LEU A 93 3.51 3.61 9.84
N ILE A 94 3.61 4.90 9.49
CA ILE A 94 4.75 5.75 9.86
C ILE A 94 4.94 5.74 11.39
N GLY A 95 3.86 5.94 12.14
CA GLY A 95 3.92 5.93 13.61
C GLY A 95 4.36 4.59 14.22
N LYS A 96 4.10 3.45 13.57
CA LYS A 96 4.65 2.15 14.00
C LYS A 96 6.12 1.99 13.62
N MET A 97 6.53 2.48 12.44
CA MET A 97 7.92 2.46 11.99
C MET A 97 8.82 3.27 12.93
N GLU A 98 8.41 4.48 13.31
CA GLU A 98 9.17 5.34 14.24
C GLU A 98 9.37 4.72 15.63
N LYS A 99 8.45 3.84 16.05
CA LYS A 99 8.48 3.16 17.34
C LYS A 99 9.13 1.77 17.31
N ASN A 100 9.64 1.33 16.15
CA ASN A 100 10.15 -0.03 15.92
C ASN A 100 9.17 -1.14 16.35
N LEU A 101 7.88 -0.93 16.08
CA LEU A 101 6.77 -1.84 16.45
C LEU A 101 6.28 -2.72 15.27
N ILE A 102 7.04 -2.79 14.20
CA ILE A 102 6.76 -3.57 12.98
C ILE A 102 7.48 -4.90 12.98
#